data_AF-A0A7L8AGU0-F1
#
_entry.id   AF-A0A7L8AGU0-F1
#
_cell.length_a   1.000
_cell.length_b   1.000
_cell.length_c   1.000
_cell.angle_alpha   90.00
_cell.angle_beta   90.00
_cell.angle_gamma   90.00
#
_symmetry.space_group_name_H-M   'P 1'
#
loop_
_entity.id
_entity.type
_entity.pdbx_description
1 polymer ?
#
loop_
_entity_poly.entity_id
_entity_poly.type
_entity_poly.pdbx_seq_one_letter_code
_entity_poly.pdbx_strand_id
1 'polypeptide(L)'
;MIKKKIGFIIFIISIIIGILFLIKLPRTIGMIFSGLNSYTIGYITVSIIIFIASILLFKLGLKWMKTGKEEIEIINQISKKQ
;
A
#
# COMPACT_ATOMS: atom_id res chain seq x y z
N MET A 1 -11.46 17.66 -2.65
CA MET A 1 -12.10 16.51 -3.32
C MET A 1 -11.16 15.73 -4.26
N ILE A 2 -10.37 16.41 -5.11
CA ILE A 2 -9.44 15.74 -6.05
C ILE A 2 -8.40 14.85 -5.35
N LYS A 3 -7.77 15.34 -4.27
CA LYS A 3 -6.78 14.57 -3.49
C LYS A 3 -7.34 13.26 -2.92
N LYS A 4 -8.61 13.22 -2.49
CA LYS A 4 -9.30 12.00 -2.04
C LYS A 4 -9.50 10.99 -3.18
N LYS A 5 -9.95 11.46 -4.35
CA LYS A 5 -10.11 10.62 -5.55
C LYS A 5 -8.77 10.03 -5.99
N ILE A 6 -7.71 10.83 -5.98
CA ILE A 6 -6.34 10.36 -6.27
C ILE A 6 -5.88 9.34 -5.22
N GLY A 7 -6.12 9.60 -3.93
CA GLY A 7 -5.79 8.66 -2.85
C GLY A 7 -6.47 7.31 -3.02
N PHE A 8 -7.73 7.29 -3.43
CA PHE A 8 -8.47 6.05 -3.74
C PHE A 8 -7.88 5.28 -4.92
N ILE A 9 -7.50 5.96 -6.00
CA ILE A 9 -6.83 5.34 -7.15
C ILE A 9 -5.51 4.71 -6.72
N ILE A 10 -4.68 5.45 -5.97
CA ILE A 10 -3.40 4.96 -5.44
C ILE A 10 -3.61 3.75 -4.53
N PHE A 11 -4.64 3.78 -3.69
CA PHE A 11 -5.02 2.67 -2.82
C PHE A 11 -5.37 1.41 -3.62
N ILE A 12 -6.23 1.52 -4.63
CA ILE A 12 -6.57 0.37 -5.50
C ILE A 12 -5.33 -0.16 -6.22
N ILE A 13 -4.50 0.71 -6.79
CA ILE A 13 -3.25 0.31 -7.45
C ILE A 13 -2.35 -0.46 -6.47
N SER A 14 -2.21 0.03 -5.23
CA SER A 14 -1.39 -0.66 -4.23
C SER A 14 -1.92 -2.05 -3.86
N ILE A 15 -3.25 -2.24 -3.85
CA ILE A 15 -3.86 -3.55 -3.64
C ILE A 15 -3.55 -4.49 -4.80
N ILE A 16 -3.70 -4.03 -6.03
CA ILE A 16 -3.41 -4.84 -7.24
C ILE A 16 -1.94 -5.27 -7.23
N ILE A 17 -1.01 -4.36 -6.96
CA ILE A 17 0.42 -4.65 -6.87
C ILE A 17 0.69 -5.67 -5.74
N GLY A 18 0.04 -5.50 -4.58
CA GLY A 18 0.16 -6.42 -3.45
C GLY A 18 -0.33 -7.83 -3.77
N ILE A 19 -1.48 -7.97 -4.46
CA ILE A 19 -2.00 -9.26 -4.90
C ILE A 19 -1.06 -9.92 -5.90
N LEU A 20 -0.57 -9.18 -6.89
CA LEU A 20 0.41 -9.68 -7.86
C LEU A 20 1.69 -10.18 -7.18
N PHE A 21 2.15 -9.49 -6.13
CA PHE A 21 3.28 -9.93 -5.32
C PHE A 21 2.96 -11.23 -4.58
N LEU A 22 1.80 -11.33 -3.92
CA LEU A 22 1.37 -12.55 -3.22
C LEU A 22 1.30 -13.78 -4.13
N ILE A 23 0.81 -13.61 -5.37
CA ILE A 23 0.78 -14.68 -6.38
C ILE A 23 2.20 -15.16 -6.73
N LYS A 24 3.17 -14.24 -6.78
CA LYS A 24 4.58 -14.57 -7.09
C LYS A 24 5.35 -15.11 -5.89
N LEU A 25 4.86 -14.89 -4.67
CA LEU A 25 5.53 -15.25 -3.43
C LEU A 25 5.97 -16.73 -3.37
N PRO A 26 5.13 -17.74 -3.71
CA PRO A 26 5.54 -19.14 -3.65
C PRO A 26 6.70 -19.45 -4.60
N ARG A 27 6.70 -18.83 -5.78
CA ARG A 27 7.78 -18.97 -6.77
C ARG A 27 9.07 -18.33 -6.27
N THR A 28 8.99 -17.14 -5.67
CA THR A 28 10.14 -16.48 -5.05
C THR A 28 10.72 -17.31 -3.91
N ILE A 29 9.87 -17.91 -3.07
CA ILE A 29 10.29 -18.79 -1.98
C ILE A 29 10.95 -20.06 -2.53
N GLY A 30 10.33 -20.72 -3.52
CA GLY A 30 10.91 -21.90 -4.17
C GLY A 30 12.29 -21.63 -4.76
N MET A 31 12.50 -20.45 -5.34
CA MET A 31 13.80 -20.02 -5.88
C MET A 31 14.90 -19.91 -4.81
N ILE A 32 14.56 -19.50 -3.59
CA ILE A 32 15.52 -19.42 -2.47
C ILE A 32 16.04 -20.82 -2.12
N PHE A 33 15.15 -21.82 -2.13
CA PHE A 33 15.49 -23.20 -1.78
C PHE A 33 16.19 -23.97 -2.90
N SER A 34 16.05 -23.56 -4.17
CA SER A 34 16.71 -24.20 -5.32
C SER A 34 18.18 -23.79 -5.54
N GLY A 35 18.72 -22.90 -4.72
CA GLY A 35 20.09 -22.39 -4.80
C GLY A 35 20.17 -20.93 -5.28
N LEU A 36 21.09 -20.18 -4.67
CA LEU A 36 21.29 -18.76 -4.96
C LEU A 36 22.29 -18.57 -6.10
N ASN A 37 21.78 -18.18 -7.27
CA ASN A 37 22.58 -17.58 -8.34
C ASN A 37 22.26 -16.08 -8.49
N SER A 38 23.08 -15.37 -9.28
CA SER A 38 22.94 -13.93 -9.51
C SER A 38 21.54 -13.53 -10.02
N TYR A 39 20.93 -14.37 -10.85
CA TYR A 39 19.56 -14.16 -11.35
C TYR A 39 18.52 -14.22 -10.22
N THR A 40 18.57 -15.24 -9.36
CA THR A 40 17.66 -15.36 -8.20
C THR A 40 17.85 -14.22 -7.20
N ILE A 41 19.08 -13.78 -6.95
CA ILE A 41 19.35 -12.64 -6.06
C ILE A 41 18.71 -11.35 -6.61
N GLY A 42 18.86 -11.09 -7.91
CA GLY A 42 18.20 -9.95 -8.56
C GLY A 42 16.68 -10.02 -8.44
N TYR A 43 16.09 -11.21 -8.68
CA TYR A 43 14.65 -11.41 -8.59
C TYR A 43 14.10 -11.18 -7.17
N ILE A 44 14.77 -11.69 -6.14
CA ILE A 44 14.41 -11.48 -4.73
C ILE A 44 14.52 -9.99 -4.36
N THR A 45 15.62 -9.34 -4.76
CA THR A 45 15.87 -7.93 -4.45
C THR A 45 14.77 -7.03 -5.04
N VAL A 46 14.44 -7.22 -6.33
CA VAL A 46 13.35 -6.49 -6.99
C VAL A 46 12.01 -6.78 -6.34
N SER A 47 11.74 -8.04 -5.96
CA SER A 47 10.51 -8.42 -5.27
C SER A 47 10.35 -7.70 -3.93
N ILE A 48 11.42 -7.57 -3.14
CA ILE A 48 11.42 -6.83 -1.87
C ILE A 48 11.15 -5.34 -2.11
N ILE A 49 11.80 -4.74 -3.11
CA ILE A 49 11.60 -3.32 -3.46
C ILE A 49 10.13 -3.07 -3.83
N ILE A 50 9.55 -3.92 -4.67
CA ILE A 50 8.14 -3.83 -5.08
C ILE A 50 7.22 -3.97 -3.86
N PHE A 51 7.52 -4.90 -2.95
CA PHE A 51 6.72 -5.09 -1.73
C PHE A 51 6.74 -3.84 -0.84
N ILE A 52 7.93 -3.26 -0.59
CA ILE A 52 8.08 -2.03 0.18
C ILE A 52 7.32 -0.88 -0.49
N ALA A 53 7.46 -0.72 -1.80
CA ALA A 53 6.76 0.30 -2.57
C ALA A 53 5.23 0.14 -2.46
N SER A 54 4.73 -1.09 -2.55
CA SER A 54 3.31 -1.40 -2.39
C SER A 54 2.76 -0.96 -1.03
N ILE A 55 3.50 -1.22 0.05
CA ILE A 55 3.12 -0.80 1.41
C ILE A 55 3.10 0.73 1.53
N LEU A 56 4.11 1.40 0.98
CA LEU A 56 4.20 2.87 1.03
C LEU A 56 3.03 3.51 0.25
N LEU A 57 2.72 3.00 -0.93
CA LEU A 57 1.57 3.46 -1.73
C LEU A 57 0.25 3.21 -1.00
N PHE A 58 0.09 2.06 -0.35
CA PHE A 58 -1.10 1.76 0.45
C PHE A 58 -1.28 2.76 1.59
N LYS A 59 -0.21 3.04 2.36
CA LYS A 59 -0.22 4.03 3.43
C LYS A 59 -0.53 5.44 2.89
N LEU A 60 0.05 5.80 1.75
CA LEU A 60 -0.17 7.09 1.11
C LEU A 60 -1.63 7.25 0.64
N GLY A 61 -2.16 6.23 -0.02
CA GLY A 61 -3.55 6.18 -0.48
C GLY A 61 -4.53 6.36 0.68
N LEU A 62 -4.33 5.60 1.78
CA LEU A 62 -5.12 5.76 3.00
C LEU A 62 -4.98 7.15 3.62
N LYS A 63 -3.77 7.70 3.70
CA LYS A 63 -3.52 9.04 4.26
C LYS A 63 -4.27 10.12 3.47
N TRP A 64 -4.34 10.00 2.16
CA TRP A 64 -5.01 10.97 1.29
C TRP A 64 -6.53 10.75 1.21
N MET A 65 -7.01 9.54 1.50
CA MET A 65 -8.43 9.22 1.62
C MET A 65 -9.04 9.72 2.94
N LYS A 66 -8.28 9.71 4.04
CA LYS A 66 -8.77 10.22 5.32
C LYS A 66 -9.14 11.70 5.18
N THR A 67 -10.44 12.00 5.28
CA THR A 67 -10.90 13.36 5.57
C THR A 67 -10.26 13.76 6.88
N GLY A 68 -9.60 14.92 6.90
CA GLY A 68 -9.11 15.49 8.14
C GLY A 68 -10.27 15.60 9.13
N LYS A 69 -9.93 15.42 10.40
CA LYS A 69 -10.49 15.97 11.66
C LYS A 69 -11.72 16.90 11.63
N GLU A 70 -12.07 17.55 10.53
CA GLU A 70 -13.21 18.45 10.36
C GLU A 70 -14.55 17.81 10.74
N GLU A 71 -14.79 16.53 10.44
CA GLU A 71 -16.05 15.87 10.84
C GLU A 71 -16.17 15.73 12.38
N ILE A 72 -15.05 15.52 13.08
CA ILE A 72 -15.02 15.40 14.55
C ILE A 72 -15.07 16.79 15.20
N GLU A 73 -14.42 17.79 14.61
CA GLU A 73 -14.50 19.19 15.09
C GLU A 73 -15.90 19.78 14.92
N ILE A 74 -16.60 19.49 13.82
CA ILE A 74 -17.99 19.92 13.61
C ILE A 74 -18.92 19.27 14.65
N ILE A 75 -18.76 17.97 14.93
CA ILE A 75 -19.55 17.28 15.98
C ILE A 75 -19.26 17.87 17.37
N ASN A 76 -17.99 18.15 17.69
CA ASN A 76 -17.62 18.76 18.96
C ASN A 76 -18.08 20.23 19.10
N GLN A 77 -18.20 20.98 18.00
CA GLN A 77 -18.78 22.33 18.01
C GLN A 77 -20.30 22.31 18.20
N ILE A 78 -21.00 21.32 17.65
CA ILE A 78 -22.44 21.11 17.89
C ILE A 78 -22.69 20.73 19.36
N SER A 79 -21.85 19.86 19.93
CA SER A 79 -21.95 19.43 21.33
C SER A 79 -21.64 20.54 22.37
N LYS A 80 -20.93 21.61 21.99
CA LYS A 80 -20.62 22.75 22.88
C LYS A 80 -21.65 23.89 22.81
N LYS A 81 -22.60 23.82 21.88
CA LYS A 81 -23.68 24.82 21.70
C LYS A 81 -25.02 24.41 22.31
N GLN A 82 -25.11 23.20 22.87
CA GLN A 82 -26.19 22.75 23.76
C GLN A 82 -25.76 22.93 25.21
#